data_AF-A0A0P7DRP2-F1
#
_entry.id   AF-A0A0P7DRP2-F1
#
_cell.length_a   1.000
_cell.length_b   1.000
_cell.length_c   1.000
_cell.angle_alpha   90.00
_cell.angle_beta   90.00
_cell.angle_gamma   90.00
#
_symmetry.space_group_name_H-M   'P 1'
#
loop_
_entity.id
_entity.type
_entity.pdbx_description
1 polymer ?
#
loop_
_entity_poly.entity_id
_entity_poly.type
_entity_poly.pdbx_seq_one_letter_code
_entity_poly.pdbx_strand_id
1 'polypeptide(L)' 'MMIVELIDHEDFRERLVALGVQISEHACADTCARMALRKHAEVGVPGLQELVRELVMHSDILLPSVRQALDKYLLPGLR' A
#
# COMPACT_ATOMS: atom_id res chain seq x y z
N MET A 1 -1.99 28.30 -1.08
CA MET A 1 -2.81 27.23 -1.67
C MET A 1 -1.84 26.17 -2.19
N MET A 2 -1.59 25.12 -1.40
CA MET A 2 -0.97 23.90 -1.90
C MET A 2 -2.00 22.80 -1.70
N ILE A 3 -2.62 22.34 -2.78
CA ILE A 3 -3.26 21.03 -2.77
C ILE A 3 -2.09 20.07 -2.88
N VAL A 4 -1.54 19.66 -1.73
CA VAL A 4 -0.64 18.51 -1.74
C VAL A 4 -1.57 17.32 -1.92
N GLU A 5 -1.45 16.62 -3.05
CA GLU A 5 -2.25 15.41 -3.32
C GLU A 5 -1.76 14.32 -2.36
N LEU A 6 -2.43 14.23 -1.20
CA LEU A 6 -2.08 13.26 -0.17
C LEU A 6 -2.54 11.87 -0.61
N ILE A 7 -1.62 10.91 -0.56
CA ILE A 7 -1.92 9.49 -0.70
C ILE A 7 -2.57 9.03 0.60
N ASP A 8 -3.89 8.88 0.55
CA ASP A 8 -4.72 8.31 1.59
C ASP A 8 -4.88 6.78 1.42
N HIS A 9 -5.55 6.13 2.37
CA HIS A 9 -5.88 4.71 2.31
C HIS A 9 -6.67 4.31 1.04
N GLU A 10 -7.50 5.21 0.50
CA GLU A 10 -8.22 4.94 -0.75
C GLU A 10 -7.27 4.86 -1.96
N ASP A 11 -6.42 5.87 -2.16
CA ASP A 11 -5.42 5.86 -3.25
C ASP A 11 -4.49 4.64 -3.13
N PHE A 12 -4.07 4.32 -1.90
CA PHE A 12 -3.28 3.11 -1.65
C PHE A 12 -4.03 1.83 -2.04
N ARG A 13 -5.31 1.72 -1.69
CA ARG A 13 -6.16 0.58 -2.07
C ARG A 13 -6.27 0.47 -3.59
N GLU A 14 -6.54 1.56 -4.29
CA GLU A 14 -6.68 1.57 -5.74
C GLU A 14 -5.40 1.09 -6.44
N ARG A 15 -4.23 1.54 -5.98
CA ARG A 15 -2.93 1.06 -6.51
C ARG A 15 -2.74 -0.44 -6.31
N LEU A 16 -3.14 -0.98 -5.17
CA LEU A 16 -3.06 -2.42 -4.90
C LEU A 16 -4.06 -3.23 -5.75
N VAL A 17 -5.28 -2.71 -5.94
CA VAL A 17 -6.29 -3.31 -6.80
C VAL A 17 -5.84 -3.32 -8.26
N ALA A 18 -5.16 -2.26 -8.71
CA ALA A 18 -4.55 -2.20 -10.05
C ALA A 18 -3.48 -3.28 -10.27
N LEU A 19 -2.78 -3.72 -9.22
CA LEU A 19 -1.85 -4.86 -9.25
C LEU A 19 -2.56 -6.24 -9.22
N GLY A 20 -3.90 -6.26 -9.13
CA GLY A 20 -4.69 -7.49 -9.02
C GLY A 20 -4.91 -7.98 -7.58
N VAL A 21 -4.61 -7.15 -6.56
CA VAL A 21 -4.94 -7.46 -5.17
C VAL A 21 -6.40 -7.12 -4.91
N GLN A 22 -7.24 -8.12 -4.66
CA GLN A 22 -8.64 -7.87 -4.32
C GLN A 22 -8.71 -7.41 -2.87
N ILE A 23 -9.09 -6.16 -2.66
CA ILE A 23 -9.23 -5.53 -1.35
C ILE A 23 -10.64 -4.96 -1.26
N SER A 24 -11.29 -5.15 -0.12
CA SER A 24 -12.62 -4.60 0.13
C SER A 24 -12.59 -3.06 0.13
N GLU A 25 -13.65 -2.43 -0.37
CA GLU A 25 -13.77 -0.98 -0.39
C GLU A 25 -13.71 -0.35 1.01
N HIS A 26 -14.21 -1.06 2.04
CA HIS A 26 -14.17 -0.63 3.44
C HIS A 26 -12.87 -1.00 4.17
N ALA A 27 -11.82 -1.43 3.47
CA ALA A 27 -10.57 -1.82 4.10
C ALA A 27 -9.74 -0.61 4.52
N CYS A 28 -9.31 -0.60 5.78
CA CYS A 28 -8.30 0.36 6.25
C CYS A 28 -6.91 0.04 5.66
N ALA A 29 -6.00 1.02 5.68
CA ALA A 29 -4.63 0.85 5.17
C ALA A 29 -3.89 -0.39 5.73
N ASP A 30 -4.09 -0.72 7.02
CA ASP A 30 -3.55 -1.91 7.68
C ASP A 30 -4.05 -3.21 7.04
N THR A 31 -5.37 -3.29 6.80
CA THR A 31 -6.01 -4.42 6.11
C THR A 31 -5.53 -4.50 4.66
N CYS A 32 -5.45 -3.37 3.95
CA CYS A 32 -4.93 -3.32 2.59
C CYS A 32 -3.51 -3.90 2.50
N ALA A 33 -2.61 -3.44 3.39
CA ALA A 33 -1.23 -3.88 3.44
C ALA A 33 -1.11 -5.37 3.76
N ARG A 34 -1.89 -5.86 4.73
CA ARG A 34 -1.94 -7.30 5.06
C ARG A 34 -2.46 -8.15 3.90
N MET A 35 -3.52 -7.73 3.23
CA MET A 35 -4.09 -8.49 2.11
C MET A 35 -3.13 -8.53 0.92
N ALA A 36 -2.48 -7.40 0.61
CA ALA A 36 -1.45 -7.34 -0.42
C ALA A 36 -0.28 -8.27 -0.13
N LEU A 37 0.26 -8.22 1.09
CA LEU A 37 1.33 -9.10 1.51
C LEU A 37 0.93 -10.58 1.43
N ARG A 38 -0.25 -10.92 1.97
CA ARG A 38 -0.76 -12.30 1.96
C ARG A 38 -0.89 -12.82 0.54
N LYS A 39 -1.50 -12.03 -0.35
CA LYS A 39 -1.65 -12.42 -1.75
C LYS A 39 -0.31 -12.54 -2.47
N HIS A 40 0.64 -11.66 -2.17
CA HIS A 40 2.00 -11.79 -2.70
C HIS A 40 2.70 -13.05 -2.21
N ALA A 41 2.53 -13.45 -0.94
CA ALA A 41 3.06 -14.70 -0.42
C ALA A 41 2.38 -15.95 -0.99
N GLU A 42 1.09 -15.87 -1.31
CA GLU A 42 0.31 -17.01 -1.83
C GLU A 42 0.52 -17.26 -3.33
N VAL A 43 0.48 -16.21 -4.15
CA VAL A 43 0.50 -16.33 -5.62
C VAL A 43 1.58 -15.50 -6.30
N GLY A 44 2.25 -14.62 -5.56
CA GLY A 44 3.14 -13.60 -6.13
C GLY A 44 2.33 -12.46 -6.75
N VAL A 45 2.57 -11.24 -6.27
CA VAL A 45 2.03 -10.02 -6.89
C VAL A 45 3.20 -9.27 -7.52
N PRO A 46 3.45 -9.43 -8.84
CA PRO A 46 4.52 -8.71 -9.51
C PRO A 46 4.24 -7.21 -9.46
N GLY A 47 5.26 -6.42 -9.13
CA GLY A 47 5.13 -4.96 -8.99
C GLY A 47 4.73 -4.46 -7.59
N LEU A 48 4.34 -5.34 -6.66
CA LEU A 48 4.04 -4.92 -5.28
C LEU A 48 5.25 -4.30 -4.58
N GLN A 49 6.43 -4.91 -4.72
CA GLN A 49 7.66 -4.41 -4.12
C GLN A 49 8.04 -3.02 -4.68
N GLU A 50 7.93 -2.83 -5.99
CA GLU A 50 8.23 -1.55 -6.64
C GLU A 50 7.22 -0.48 -6.21
N LEU A 51 5.93 -0.80 -6.16
CA LEU A 51 4.90 0.09 -5.62
C LEU A 51 5.22 0.51 -4.17
N VAL A 52 5.59 -0.43 -3.31
CA VAL A 52 5.92 -0.14 -1.91
C VAL A 52 7.16 0.76 -1.82
N ARG A 53 8.17 0.55 -2.66
CA ARG A 53 9.35 1.42 -2.73
C ARG A 53 9.00 2.83 -3.19
N GLU A 54 8.20 2.96 -4.24
CA GLU A 54 7.71 4.26 -4.73
C GLU A 54 6.92 4.99 -3.64
N LEU A 55 6.00 4.30 -2.95
CA LEU A 55 5.27 4.86 -1.82
C LEU A 55 6.23 5.34 -0.74
N VAL A 56 7.20 4.54 -0.34
CA VAL A 56 8.18 4.94 0.67
C VAL A 56 9.02 6.14 0.22
N MET A 57 9.38 6.25 -1.07
CA MET A 57 10.04 7.43 -1.63
C MET A 57 9.13 8.68 -1.61
N HIS A 58 7.84 8.51 -1.90
CA HIS A 58 6.81 9.54 -1.84
C HIS A 58 6.23 9.73 -0.43
N SER A 59 7.02 9.41 0.60
CA SER A 59 6.63 9.54 2.00
C SER A 59 6.13 10.94 2.39
N ASP A 60 6.60 12.00 1.72
CA ASP A 60 6.20 13.40 1.97
C ASP A 60 4.71 13.66 1.71
N ILE A 61 4.13 12.93 0.76
CA ILE A 61 2.71 13.04 0.39
C ILE A 61 1.85 11.89 0.94
N LEU A 62 2.43 10.96 1.69
CA LEU A 62 1.70 9.84 2.28
C LEU A 62 1.08 10.20 3.63
N LEU A 63 -0.18 9.82 3.82
CA LEU A 63 -0.78 9.91 5.14
C LEU A 63 -0.05 9.00 6.13
N PRO A 64 0.09 9.44 7.40
CA PRO A 64 0.79 8.69 8.44
C PRO A 64 0.16 7.31 8.68
N SER A 65 -1.15 7.16 8.47
CA SER A 65 -1.84 5.87 8.59
C SER A 65 -1.36 4.85 7.55
N VAL A 66 -1.14 5.28 6.31
CA VAL A 66 -0.66 4.40 5.23
C VAL A 66 0.82 4.11 5.42
N ARG A 67 1.63 5.12 5.79
CA ARG A 67 3.05 4.92 6.10
C ARG A 67 3.25 3.87 7.20
N GLN A 68 2.46 3.95 8.28
CA GLN A 68 2.51 2.95 9.36
C GLN A 68 2.12 1.54 8.89
N ALA A 69 1.13 1.42 8.00
CA ALA A 69 0.75 0.13 7.44
C ALA A 69 1.85 -0.46 6.55
N LEU A 70 2.52 0.37 5.75
CA LEU A 70 3.67 -0.05 4.93
C LEU A 70 4.80 -0.57 5.83
N ASP A 71 5.18 0.21 6.84
CA ASP A 71 6.28 -0.14 7.76
C ASP A 71 6.01 -1.40 8.58
N LYS A 72 4.76 -1.58 9.02
CA LYS A 72 4.37 -2.69 9.89
C LYS A 72 4.20 -4.02 9.15
N TYR A 73 3.77 -4.00 7.89
CA TYR A 73 3.44 -5.23 7.15
C TYR A 73 4.29 -5.42 5.90
N LEU A 74 4.31 -4.43 5.01
CA LEU A 74 4.87 -4.60 3.67
C LEU A 74 6.41 -4.52 3.68
N LEU A 75 7.01 -3.58 4.41
CA LEU A 75 8.47 -3.48 4.53
C LEU A 75 9.13 -4.73 5.12
N PRO A 76 8.67 -5.31 6.24
CA PRO A 76 9.25 -6.53 6.79
C PRO A 76 8.89 -7.77 5.97
N GLY A 77 7.72 -7.79 5.31
CA GLY A 77 7.24 -8.95 4.56
C GLY A 77 7.76 -9.07 3.13
N LEU A 78 8.29 -7.99 2.56
CA LEU A 78 8.87 -7.94 1.20
C LEU A 78 10.42 -7.88 1.21
N ARG A 79 11.05 -8.08 2.37
CA ARG A 79 12.50 -8.04 2.55
C ARG A 79 13.17 -9.35 2.22
#